data_AF-A0A842MB44-F1
#
_entry.id   AF-A0A842MB44-F1
#
_cell.length_a   1.000
_cell.length_b   1.000
_cell.length_c   1.000
_cell.angle_alpha   90.00
_cell.angle_beta   90.00
_cell.angle_gamma   90.00
#
_symmetry.space_group_name_H-M   'P 1'
#
loop_
_entity.id
_entity.type
_entity.pdbx_description
1 polymer ?
#
loop_
_entity_poly.entity_id
_entity_poly.type
_entity_poly.pdbx_seq_one_letter_code
_entity_poly.pdbx_strand_id
1 'polypeptide(L)'
;KGEKVVDEARKRAEKMGISDKVLDVLYQLTDLPEEEAKQRLEKLGLSSKILEELFPKFPDKEVKRYAKPVFEALDLSLDILDRKSYELSGGQKVRAALALVMASQPEVLILDEPFGDLDPITLRLVSNSLKRINREFNTTIIMVSHHIDFIKEISTRAVMIEDGKLIMDGEPKRLCEEFVEKSKAEYLLRARTHI
;
A
#
# COMPACT_ATOMS: atom_id res chain seq x y z
N LYS A 1 3.23 -14.55 -7.05
CA LYS A 1 2.13 -15.04 -6.16
C LYS A 1 0.74 -14.97 -6.79
N GLY A 2 0.44 -14.03 -7.69
CA GLY A 2 -0.77 -14.08 -8.54
C GLY A 2 -0.86 -15.35 -9.42
N GLU A 3 0.28 -15.94 -9.77
CA GLU A 3 0.37 -17.21 -10.50
C GLU A 3 -0.43 -18.35 -9.86
N LYS A 4 -0.42 -18.49 -8.52
CA LYS A 4 -1.17 -19.59 -7.87
C LYS A 4 -2.68 -19.47 -8.02
N VAL A 5 -3.21 -18.24 -8.02
CA VAL A 5 -4.66 -18.00 -8.16
C VAL A 5 -5.08 -18.21 -9.61
N VAL A 6 -4.28 -17.73 -10.55
CA VAL A 6 -4.51 -17.94 -12.00
C VAL A 6 -4.40 -19.43 -12.34
N ASP A 7 -3.43 -20.14 -11.78
CA ASP A 7 -3.27 -21.59 -11.99
C ASP A 7 -4.41 -22.41 -11.37
N GLU A 8 -4.91 -22.02 -10.21
CA GLU A 8 -6.11 -22.64 -9.61
C GLU A 8 -7.37 -22.34 -10.43
N ALA A 9 -7.53 -21.11 -10.90
CA ALA A 9 -8.63 -20.71 -11.77
C ALA A 9 -8.60 -21.48 -13.10
N ARG A 10 -7.43 -21.65 -13.72
CA ARG A 10 -7.22 -22.49 -14.92
C ARG A 10 -7.62 -23.94 -14.67
N LYS A 11 -7.16 -24.54 -13.57
CA LYS A 11 -7.53 -25.92 -13.20
C LYS A 11 -9.03 -26.08 -12.94
N ARG A 12 -9.71 -25.06 -12.43
CA ARG A 12 -11.18 -25.05 -12.27
C ARG A 12 -11.87 -24.89 -13.61
N ALA A 13 -11.42 -23.96 -14.44
CA ALA A 13 -11.92 -23.73 -15.78
C ALA A 13 -11.85 -25.00 -16.64
N GLU A 14 -10.73 -25.71 -16.64
CA GLU A 14 -10.58 -27.01 -17.32
C GLU A 14 -11.61 -28.04 -16.85
N LYS A 15 -11.83 -28.16 -15.53
CA LYS A 15 -12.84 -29.06 -14.96
C LYS A 15 -14.27 -28.68 -15.35
N MET A 16 -14.50 -27.40 -15.64
CA MET A 16 -15.79 -26.84 -16.07
C MET A 16 -15.94 -26.81 -17.59
N GLY A 17 -14.94 -27.27 -18.35
CA GLY A 17 -14.94 -27.24 -19.82
C GLY A 17 -14.78 -25.83 -20.43
N ILE A 18 -14.27 -24.88 -19.66
CA ILE A 18 -14.07 -23.49 -20.08
C ILE A 18 -12.69 -23.38 -20.74
N SER A 19 -12.65 -22.93 -21.99
CA SER A 19 -11.40 -22.68 -22.71
C SER A 19 -10.63 -21.48 -22.15
N ASP A 20 -9.30 -21.47 -22.29
CA ASP A 20 -8.44 -20.36 -21.86
C ASP A 20 -8.89 -18.99 -22.39
N LYS A 21 -9.35 -18.91 -23.64
CA LYS A 21 -9.88 -17.67 -24.23
C LYS A 21 -11.09 -17.13 -23.49
N VAL A 22 -11.96 -18.01 -23.00
CA VAL A 22 -13.15 -17.62 -22.22
C VAL A 22 -12.73 -17.24 -20.81
N LEU A 23 -11.76 -17.95 -20.22
CA LEU A 23 -11.20 -17.59 -18.91
C LEU A 23 -10.57 -16.20 -18.91
N ASP A 24 -9.83 -15.83 -19.96
CA ASP A 24 -9.24 -14.49 -20.10
C ASP A 24 -10.32 -13.40 -20.16
N VAL A 25 -11.42 -13.66 -20.90
CA VAL A 25 -12.57 -12.75 -20.94
C VAL A 25 -13.22 -12.65 -19.55
N LEU A 26 -13.43 -13.77 -18.86
CA LEU A 26 -14.01 -13.79 -17.51
C LEU A 26 -13.14 -13.04 -16.50
N TYR A 27 -11.82 -13.13 -16.62
CA TYR A 27 -10.88 -12.34 -15.82
C TYR A 27 -11.07 -10.83 -16.05
N GLN A 28 -11.23 -10.40 -17.30
CA GLN A 28 -11.46 -8.97 -17.59
C GLN A 28 -12.79 -8.46 -17.02
N LEU A 29 -13.79 -9.34 -16.81
CA LEU A 29 -15.06 -8.96 -16.23
C LEU A 29 -14.97 -8.67 -14.73
N THR A 30 -13.94 -9.16 -14.01
CA THR A 30 -13.81 -8.92 -12.56
C THR A 30 -13.51 -7.46 -12.22
N ASP A 31 -12.98 -6.70 -13.20
CA ASP A 31 -12.63 -5.29 -13.03
C ASP A 31 -13.79 -4.35 -13.41
N LEU A 32 -14.90 -4.89 -13.92
CA LEU A 32 -16.07 -4.12 -14.32
C LEU A 32 -17.06 -3.94 -13.16
N PRO A 33 -17.87 -2.85 -13.18
CA PRO A 33 -19.01 -2.73 -12.29
C PRO A 33 -19.92 -3.95 -12.38
N GLU A 34 -20.48 -4.38 -11.25
CA GLU A 34 -21.22 -5.64 -11.12
C GLU A 34 -22.31 -5.81 -12.19
N GLU A 35 -23.02 -4.72 -12.52
CA GLU A 35 -24.12 -4.78 -13.50
C GLU A 35 -23.62 -4.86 -14.95
N GLU A 36 -22.47 -4.28 -15.26
CA GLU A 36 -21.86 -4.42 -16.59
C GLU A 36 -21.28 -5.83 -16.77
N ALA A 37 -20.65 -6.36 -15.72
CA ALA A 37 -20.16 -7.73 -15.70
C ALA A 37 -21.30 -8.74 -15.94
N LYS A 38 -22.44 -8.59 -15.23
CA LYS A 38 -23.63 -9.45 -15.42
C LYS A 38 -24.16 -9.41 -16.85
N GLN A 39 -24.32 -8.22 -17.44
CA GLN A 39 -24.81 -8.09 -18.82
C GLN A 39 -23.87 -8.77 -19.84
N ARG A 40 -22.56 -8.71 -19.63
CA ARG A 40 -21.59 -9.38 -20.50
C ARG A 40 -21.60 -10.89 -20.31
N LEU A 41 -21.76 -11.39 -19.08
CA LEU A 41 -21.92 -12.82 -18.80
C LEU A 41 -23.17 -13.40 -19.46
N GLU A 42 -24.29 -12.69 -19.40
CA GLU A 42 -25.55 -13.09 -20.07
C GLU A 42 -25.38 -13.21 -21.58
N LYS A 43 -24.69 -12.26 -22.22
CA LYS A 43 -24.38 -12.32 -23.66
C LYS A 43 -23.50 -13.51 -24.05
N LEU A 44 -22.68 -13.99 -23.11
CA LEU A 44 -21.85 -15.19 -23.28
C LEU A 44 -22.60 -16.49 -22.94
N GLY A 45 -23.87 -16.40 -22.49
CA GLY A 45 -24.65 -17.54 -22.05
C GLY A 45 -24.14 -18.16 -20.74
N LEU A 46 -23.39 -17.39 -19.94
CA LEU A 46 -22.77 -17.85 -18.70
C LEU A 46 -23.56 -17.37 -17.49
N SER A 47 -23.64 -18.21 -16.47
CA SER A 47 -24.26 -17.87 -15.18
C SER A 47 -23.43 -16.82 -14.44
N SER A 48 -24.08 -15.89 -13.74
CA SER A 48 -23.40 -14.95 -12.82
C SER A 48 -22.59 -15.65 -11.73
N LYS A 49 -22.96 -16.90 -11.38
CA LYS A 49 -22.23 -17.74 -10.41
C LYS A 49 -20.88 -18.22 -10.90
N ILE A 50 -20.60 -18.15 -12.22
CA ILE A 50 -19.35 -18.66 -12.78
C ILE A 50 -18.13 -17.93 -12.22
N LEU A 51 -18.27 -16.63 -11.92
CA LEU A 51 -17.21 -15.85 -11.30
C LEU A 51 -16.96 -16.30 -9.86
N GLU A 52 -18.00 -16.64 -9.10
CA GLU A 52 -17.86 -17.16 -7.74
C GLU A 52 -17.25 -18.57 -7.71
N GLU A 53 -17.56 -19.41 -8.71
CA GLU A 53 -17.01 -20.76 -8.84
C GLU A 53 -15.54 -20.74 -9.28
N LEU A 54 -15.18 -19.86 -10.21
CA LEU A 54 -13.80 -19.69 -10.66
C LEU A 54 -12.94 -18.95 -9.64
N PHE A 55 -13.48 -17.89 -9.03
CA PHE A 55 -12.84 -16.99 -8.08
C PHE A 55 -13.57 -16.96 -6.73
N PRO A 56 -13.63 -18.10 -6.01
CA PRO A 56 -14.29 -18.17 -4.72
C PRO A 56 -13.59 -17.25 -3.72
N LYS A 57 -14.40 -16.68 -2.82
CA LYS A 57 -13.89 -15.91 -1.70
C LYS A 57 -12.97 -16.81 -0.86
N PHE A 58 -11.80 -16.29 -0.51
CA PHE A 58 -10.93 -16.98 0.43
C PHE A 58 -11.63 -17.12 1.78
N PRO A 59 -11.46 -18.23 2.50
CA PRO A 59 -12.02 -18.37 3.84
C PRO A 59 -11.50 -17.26 4.76
N ASP A 60 -12.37 -16.67 5.58
CA ASP A 60 -12.00 -15.57 6.51
C ASP A 60 -10.78 -15.91 7.38
N LYS A 61 -10.66 -17.18 7.78
CA LYS A 61 -9.52 -17.67 8.56
C LYS A 61 -8.21 -17.51 7.81
N GLU A 62 -8.20 -17.75 6.51
CA GLU A 62 -7.00 -17.57 5.67
C GLU A 62 -6.71 -16.10 5.44
N VAL A 63 -7.74 -15.30 5.12
CA VAL A 63 -7.60 -13.84 4.98
C VAL A 63 -6.96 -13.25 6.23
N LYS A 64 -7.51 -13.55 7.42
CA LYS A 64 -6.98 -13.08 8.70
C LYS A 64 -5.56 -13.60 8.96
N ARG A 65 -5.24 -14.84 8.60
CA ARG A 65 -3.88 -15.40 8.72
C ARG A 65 -2.87 -14.62 7.90
N TYR A 66 -3.21 -14.22 6.67
CA TYR A 66 -2.31 -13.47 5.79
C TYR A 66 -2.24 -11.98 6.15
N ALA A 67 -3.37 -11.37 6.53
CA ALA A 67 -3.45 -9.96 6.88
C ALA A 67 -2.78 -9.66 8.22
N LYS A 68 -2.90 -10.56 9.20
CA LYS A 68 -2.40 -10.36 10.57
C LYS A 68 -0.98 -9.81 10.68
N PRO A 69 0.07 -10.42 10.07
CA PRO A 69 1.42 -9.89 10.21
C PRO A 69 1.57 -8.47 9.64
N VAL A 70 0.88 -8.17 8.53
CA VAL A 70 0.90 -6.83 7.91
C VAL A 70 0.20 -5.81 8.81
N PHE A 71 -0.95 -6.18 9.38
CA PHE A 71 -1.70 -5.32 10.30
C PHE A 71 -0.93 -5.08 11.61
N GLU A 72 -0.24 -6.08 12.15
CA GLU A 72 0.60 -5.95 13.34
C GLU A 72 1.80 -5.00 13.11
N ALA A 73 2.46 -5.11 11.96
CA ALA A 73 3.56 -4.21 11.60
C ALA A 73 3.09 -2.77 11.38
N LEU A 74 1.86 -2.59 10.93
CA LEU A 74 1.22 -1.30 10.75
C LEU A 74 0.52 -0.76 12.00
N ASP A 75 0.55 -1.49 13.12
CA ASP A 75 -0.18 -1.10 14.34
C ASP A 75 -1.69 -0.86 14.06
N LEU A 76 -2.28 -1.74 13.25
CA LEU A 76 -3.69 -1.76 12.91
C LEU A 76 -4.38 -2.95 13.56
N SER A 77 -5.59 -2.72 14.07
CA SER A 77 -6.44 -3.79 14.56
C SER A 77 -7.20 -4.44 13.40
N LEU A 78 -7.42 -5.75 13.51
CA LEU A 78 -8.09 -6.55 12.47
C LEU A 78 -9.57 -6.19 12.32
N ASP A 79 -10.20 -5.48 13.26
CA ASP A 79 -11.57 -4.96 13.12
C ASP A 79 -11.71 -4.01 11.92
N ILE A 80 -10.61 -3.39 11.50
CA ILE A 80 -10.57 -2.50 10.33
C ILE A 80 -10.95 -3.22 9.05
N LEU A 81 -10.78 -4.55 8.96
CA LEU A 81 -11.21 -5.33 7.80
C LEU A 81 -12.74 -5.25 7.56
N ASP A 82 -13.51 -5.03 8.62
CA ASP A 82 -14.98 -4.97 8.57
C ASP A 82 -15.51 -3.53 8.49
N ARG A 83 -14.63 -2.51 8.56
CA ARG A 83 -14.98 -1.09 8.62
C ARG A 83 -14.95 -0.43 7.25
N LYS A 84 -15.79 0.58 7.07
CA LYS A 84 -15.81 1.42 5.87
C LYS A 84 -14.76 2.52 5.95
N SER A 85 -14.28 2.98 4.80
CA SER A 85 -13.20 3.98 4.71
C SER A 85 -13.51 5.28 5.46
N TYR A 86 -14.76 5.73 5.48
CA TYR A 86 -15.18 6.94 6.19
C TYR A 86 -15.19 6.80 7.71
N GLU A 87 -15.15 5.57 8.24
CA GLU A 87 -15.11 5.29 9.67
C GLU A 87 -13.68 5.33 10.22
N LEU A 88 -12.66 5.43 9.35
CA LEU A 88 -11.25 5.42 9.73
C LEU A 88 -10.72 6.83 9.99
N SER A 89 -9.86 6.97 11.00
CA SER A 89 -9.07 8.19 11.21
C SER A 89 -8.08 8.42 10.07
N GLY A 90 -7.56 9.64 9.91
CA GLY A 90 -6.56 9.95 8.87
C GLY A 90 -5.35 8.99 8.90
N GLY A 91 -4.80 8.74 10.09
CA GLY A 91 -3.70 7.79 10.26
C GLY A 91 -4.07 6.33 10.00
N GLN A 92 -5.32 5.94 10.29
CA GLN A 92 -5.81 4.60 9.94
C GLN A 92 -5.97 4.44 8.43
N LYS A 93 -6.42 5.49 7.72
CA LYS A 93 -6.54 5.47 6.25
C LYS A 93 -5.18 5.28 5.58
N VAL A 94 -4.17 6.04 6.00
CA VAL A 94 -2.80 5.91 5.45
C VAL A 94 -2.24 4.51 5.70
N ARG A 95 -2.35 4.00 6.93
CA ARG A 95 -1.89 2.66 7.26
C ARG A 95 -2.69 1.56 6.55
N ALA A 96 -4.00 1.72 6.37
CA ALA A 96 -4.81 0.78 5.60
C ALA A 96 -4.39 0.76 4.12
N ALA A 97 -4.07 1.93 3.55
CA ALA A 97 -3.51 2.02 2.20
C ALA A 97 -2.14 1.30 2.12
N LEU A 98 -1.26 1.49 3.10
CA LEU A 98 -0.01 0.74 3.20
C LEU A 98 -0.27 -0.78 3.30
N ALA A 99 -1.27 -1.22 4.07
CA ALA A 99 -1.63 -2.64 4.20
C ALA A 99 -2.02 -3.25 2.85
N LEU A 100 -2.77 -2.52 2.02
CA LEU A 100 -3.15 -2.96 0.68
C LEU A 100 -1.92 -3.18 -0.20
N VAL A 101 -0.96 -2.25 -0.19
CA VAL A 101 0.27 -2.39 -0.97
C VAL A 101 1.12 -3.55 -0.43
N MET A 102 1.24 -3.65 0.90
CA MET A 102 2.00 -4.71 1.58
C MET A 102 1.40 -6.11 1.42
N ALA A 103 0.12 -6.22 1.04
CA ALA A 103 -0.49 -7.51 0.71
C ALA A 103 0.24 -8.24 -0.43
N SER A 104 0.86 -7.47 -1.35
CA SER A 104 1.70 -8.01 -2.42
C SER A 104 3.10 -8.44 -1.97
N GLN A 105 3.51 -8.11 -0.74
CA GLN A 105 4.85 -8.32 -0.20
C GLN A 105 5.95 -7.74 -1.11
N PRO A 106 5.91 -6.42 -1.40
CA PRO A 106 6.85 -5.83 -2.33
C PRO A 106 8.28 -5.82 -1.76
N GLU A 107 9.25 -6.04 -2.64
CA GLU A 107 10.67 -5.84 -2.33
C GLU A 107 11.01 -4.35 -2.20
N VAL A 108 10.31 -3.51 -2.97
CA VAL A 108 10.46 -2.04 -2.98
C VAL A 108 9.10 -1.36 -2.85
N LEU A 109 8.97 -0.50 -1.86
CA LEU A 109 7.83 0.36 -1.62
C LEU A 109 8.21 1.80 -1.94
N ILE A 110 7.51 2.42 -2.88
CA ILE A 110 7.68 3.83 -3.26
C ILE A 110 6.52 4.62 -2.68
N LEU A 111 6.84 5.68 -1.94
CA LEU A 111 5.88 6.55 -1.29
C LEU A 111 6.10 8.01 -1.73
N ASP A 112 5.12 8.58 -2.41
CA ASP A 112 5.15 9.97 -2.85
C ASP A 112 4.24 10.82 -1.96
N GLU A 113 4.83 11.64 -1.09
CA GLU A 113 4.14 12.48 -0.10
C GLU A 113 2.98 11.77 0.64
N PRO A 114 3.21 10.56 1.19
CA PRO A 114 2.14 9.67 1.67
C PRO A 114 1.42 10.19 2.92
N PHE A 115 1.94 11.25 3.56
CA PHE A 115 1.47 11.71 4.87
C PHE A 115 0.70 13.02 4.83
N GLY A 116 0.59 13.72 3.69
CA GLY A 116 -0.19 14.95 3.52
C GLY A 116 -0.18 15.89 4.74
N ASP A 117 -1.37 16.31 5.17
CA ASP A 117 -1.63 17.18 6.33
C ASP A 117 -1.87 16.39 7.64
N LEU A 118 -1.21 15.25 7.83
CA LEU A 118 -1.33 14.51 9.10
C LEU A 118 -0.77 15.32 10.27
N ASP A 119 -1.46 15.24 11.41
CA ASP A 119 -0.96 15.83 12.65
C ASP A 119 0.35 15.14 13.11
N PRO A 120 1.20 15.82 13.90
CA PRO A 120 2.50 15.29 14.31
C PRO A 120 2.44 13.94 15.05
N ILE A 121 1.38 13.70 15.83
CA ILE A 121 1.22 12.45 16.60
C ILE A 121 0.95 11.31 15.61
N THR A 122 0.02 11.54 14.68
CA THR A 122 -0.30 10.55 13.65
C THR A 122 0.89 10.26 12.74
N LEU A 123 1.63 11.29 12.34
CA LEU A 123 2.83 11.15 11.54
C LEU A 123 3.84 10.20 12.21
N ARG A 124 4.07 10.36 13.53
CA ARG A 124 4.95 9.50 14.32
C ARG A 124 4.50 8.03 14.35
N LEU A 125 3.20 7.77 14.44
CA LEU A 125 2.65 6.41 14.38
C LEU A 125 2.93 5.75 13.03
N VAL A 126 2.78 6.51 11.94
CA VAL A 126 3.10 6.02 10.60
C VAL A 126 4.61 5.81 10.43
N SER A 127 5.46 6.70 10.97
CA SER A 127 6.93 6.51 11.01
C SER A 127 7.32 5.15 11.60
N ASN A 128 6.75 4.84 12.76
CA ASN A 128 7.03 3.58 13.47
C ASN A 128 6.59 2.37 12.66
N SER A 129 5.46 2.50 11.96
CA SER A 129 4.92 1.45 11.09
C SER A 129 5.86 1.17 9.90
N LEU A 130 6.40 2.21 9.26
CA LEU A 130 7.36 2.05 8.15
C LEU A 130 8.68 1.44 8.61
N LYS A 131 9.18 1.81 9.80
CA LYS A 131 10.35 1.16 10.42
C LYS A 131 10.11 -0.34 10.65
N ARG A 132 8.92 -0.72 11.13
CA ARG A 132 8.56 -2.14 11.30
C ARG A 132 8.46 -2.86 9.98
N ILE A 133 7.83 -2.26 8.96
CA ILE A 133 7.76 -2.83 7.61
C ILE A 133 9.15 -3.12 7.07
N ASN A 134 10.05 -2.14 7.10
CA ASN A 134 11.41 -2.33 6.61
C ASN A 134 12.13 -3.48 7.33
N ARG A 135 12.00 -3.54 8.66
CA ARG A 135 12.67 -4.56 9.49
C ARG A 135 12.07 -5.96 9.37
N GLU A 136 10.75 -6.08 9.34
CA GLU A 136 10.04 -7.37 9.44
C GLU A 136 9.79 -8.01 8.07
N PHE A 137 9.62 -7.18 7.03
CA PHE A 137 9.36 -7.65 5.67
C PHE A 137 10.57 -7.51 4.74
N ASN A 138 11.67 -6.90 5.22
CA ASN A 138 12.85 -6.59 4.41
C ASN A 138 12.52 -5.76 3.15
N THR A 139 11.45 -4.97 3.23
CA THR A 139 11.02 -4.09 2.14
C THR A 139 11.89 -2.84 2.11
N THR A 140 12.50 -2.56 0.96
CA THR A 140 13.19 -1.29 0.70
C THR A 140 12.15 -0.18 0.55
N ILE A 141 12.32 0.92 1.27
CA ILE A 141 11.37 2.04 1.21
C ILE A 141 12.08 3.24 0.57
N ILE A 142 11.50 3.73 -0.52
CA ILE A 142 11.89 4.99 -1.17
C ILE A 142 10.75 5.97 -0.92
N MET A 143 11.07 7.14 -0.39
CA MET A 143 10.05 8.10 -0.01
C MET A 143 10.44 9.52 -0.38
N VAL A 144 9.48 10.26 -0.92
CA VAL A 144 9.52 11.70 -1.13
C VAL A 144 8.67 12.37 -0.06
N SER A 145 9.22 13.37 0.62
CA SER A 145 8.56 14.08 1.71
C SER A 145 9.16 15.46 1.91
N HIS A 146 8.33 16.45 2.22
CA HIS A 146 8.74 17.77 2.69
C HIS A 146 8.89 17.86 4.22
N HIS A 147 8.45 16.82 4.95
CA HIS A 147 8.57 16.74 6.42
C HIS A 147 10.01 16.43 6.85
N ILE A 148 10.79 17.47 7.14
CA ILE A 148 12.22 17.36 7.47
C ILE A 148 12.50 16.50 8.70
N ASP A 149 11.74 16.69 9.79
CA ASP A 149 11.95 15.93 11.03
C ASP A 149 11.67 14.44 10.83
N PHE A 150 10.68 14.12 9.99
CA PHE A 150 10.37 12.76 9.60
C PHE A 150 11.51 12.12 8.82
N ILE A 151 12.05 12.82 7.81
CA ILE A 151 13.18 12.34 7.00
C ILE A 151 14.38 12.03 7.91
N LYS A 152 14.73 12.95 8.82
CA LYS A 152 15.83 12.76 9.77
C LYS A 152 15.64 11.54 10.67
N GLU A 153 14.39 11.25 11.06
CA GLU A 153 14.09 10.21 12.04
C GLU A 153 14.03 8.81 11.44
N ILE A 154 13.56 8.67 10.20
CA ILE A 154 13.27 7.35 9.62
C ILE A 154 14.25 6.89 8.56
N SER A 155 14.97 7.82 7.92
CA SER A 155 15.76 7.50 6.74
C SER A 155 17.13 6.98 7.15
N THR A 156 17.64 6.00 6.40
CA THR A 156 19.03 5.53 6.52
C THR A 156 19.98 6.30 5.60
N ARG A 157 19.44 6.88 4.53
CA ARG A 157 20.12 7.66 3.50
C ARG A 157 19.12 8.68 2.94
N ALA A 158 19.58 9.88 2.62
CA ALA A 158 18.77 10.91 1.97
C ALA A 158 19.46 11.40 0.69
N VAL A 159 18.64 11.89 -0.25
CA VAL A 159 19.10 12.47 -1.52
C VAL A 159 18.39 13.80 -1.73
N MET A 160 19.14 14.82 -2.13
CA MET A 160 18.63 16.14 -2.48
C MET A 160 18.69 16.32 -3.99
N ILE A 161 17.56 16.67 -4.58
CA ILE A 161 17.42 16.92 -6.01
C ILE A 161 16.96 18.37 -6.21
N GLU A 162 17.62 19.11 -7.08
CA GLU A 162 17.30 20.50 -7.45
C GLU A 162 17.48 20.64 -8.96
N ASP A 163 16.50 21.25 -9.65
CA ASP A 163 16.51 21.43 -11.12
C ASP A 163 16.86 20.16 -11.91
N GLY A 164 16.33 19.01 -11.46
CA GLY A 164 16.57 17.70 -12.08
C GLY A 164 17.98 17.13 -11.85
N LYS A 165 18.78 17.74 -10.98
CA LYS A 165 20.15 17.30 -10.66
C LYS A 165 20.26 16.81 -9.23
N LEU A 166 21.05 15.76 -9.02
CA LEU A 166 21.43 15.32 -7.68
C LEU A 166 22.44 16.32 -7.11
N ILE A 167 22.03 17.01 -6.05
CA ILE A 167 22.86 18.01 -5.36
C ILE A 167 23.64 17.36 -4.23
N MET A 168 23.00 16.45 -3.51
CA MET A 168 23.59 15.80 -2.35
C MET A 168 23.03 14.41 -2.16
N ASP A 169 23.86 13.52 -1.63
CA ASP A 169 23.54 12.14 -1.31
C ASP A 169 24.33 11.71 -0.08
N GLY A 170 23.66 11.26 0.98
CA GLY A 170 24.34 10.77 2.18
C GLY A 170 23.49 10.80 3.44
N GLU A 171 24.12 11.21 4.54
CA GLU A 171 23.50 11.21 5.87
C GLU A 171 22.27 12.15 5.91
N PRO A 172 21.09 11.64 6.32
CA PRO A 172 19.87 12.44 6.37
C PRO A 172 19.98 13.71 7.21
N LYS A 173 20.63 13.64 8.37
CA LYS A 173 20.74 14.78 9.29
C LYS A 173 21.46 15.96 8.64
N ARG A 174 22.67 15.71 8.12
CA ARG A 174 23.49 16.72 7.42
C ARG A 174 22.77 17.27 6.20
N LEU A 175 22.15 16.39 5.39
CA LEU A 175 21.44 16.81 4.18
C LEU A 175 20.23 17.70 4.49
N CYS A 176 19.47 17.37 5.54
CA CYS A 176 18.37 18.19 5.97
C CYS A 176 18.81 19.54 6.56
N GLU A 177 19.95 19.60 7.24
CA GLU A 177 20.54 20.87 7.71
C GLU A 177 20.91 21.77 6.51
N GLU A 178 21.58 21.20 5.51
CA GLU A 178 21.93 21.92 4.27
C GLU A 178 20.69 22.36 3.47
N PHE A 179 19.63 21.54 3.44
CA PHE A 179 18.37 21.88 2.78
C PHE A 179 17.69 23.10 3.42
N VAL A 180 17.64 23.17 4.75
CA VAL A 180 17.04 24.31 5.46
C VAL A 180 17.86 25.59 5.21
N GLU A 181 19.19 25.49 5.26
CA GLU A 181 20.07 26.65 5.05
C GLU A 181 19.91 27.21 3.62
N LYS A 182 19.88 26.34 2.61
CA LYS A 182 19.66 26.73 1.21
C LYS A 182 18.27 27.33 0.96
N SER A 183 17.22 26.76 1.56
CA SER A 183 15.84 27.20 1.35
C SER A 183 15.46 28.48 2.09
N LYS A 184 16.35 29.01 2.96
CA LYS A 184 16.06 30.13 3.90
C LYS A 184 14.84 29.86 4.77
N ALA A 185 14.45 28.59 4.93
CA ALA A 185 13.26 28.17 5.66
C ALA A 185 13.59 27.94 7.14
N GLU A 186 14.12 28.96 7.83
CA GLU A 186 14.54 28.85 9.23
C GLU A 186 13.41 28.37 10.17
N TYR A 187 12.15 28.59 9.80
CA TYR A 187 11.00 28.13 10.57
C TYR A 187 10.95 26.59 10.70
N LEU A 188 11.54 25.84 9.76
CA LEU A 188 11.67 24.38 9.84
C LEU A 188 12.63 23.92 10.94
N LEU A 189 13.51 24.78 11.46
CA LEU A 189 14.35 24.49 12.62
C LEU A 189 13.67 24.83 13.96
N ARG A 190 12.63 25.68 13.93
CA ARG A 190 12.05 26.32 15.12
C ARG A 190 10.89 25.55 15.75
N ALA A 191 10.53 24.36 15.27
CA ALA A 191 9.48 23.53 15.87
C ALA A 191 9.85 22.94 17.26
N ARG A 192 10.88 23.48 17.93
CA ARG A 192 11.44 22.99 19.20
C ARG A 192 11.11 23.83 20.45
N THR A 193 10.35 24.92 20.36
CA THR A 193 10.30 25.89 21.48
C THR A 193 9.00 25.98 22.26
N HIS A 194 7.99 25.13 22.06
CA HIS A 194 6.75 25.17 22.87
C HIS A 194 6.40 23.79 23.43
N ILE A 195 7.12 23.39 24.48
CA ILE A 195 6.62 22.53 25.57
C ILE A 195 6.95 23.26 26.87
#